data_AF-A0A9D9SQJ8-F1
#
_entry.id   AF-A0A9D9SQJ8-F1
#
_cell.length_a   1.000
_cell.length_b   1.000
_cell.length_c   1.000
_cell.angle_alpha   90.00
_cell.angle_beta   90.00
_cell.angle_gamma   90.00
#
_symmetry.space_group_name_H-M   'P 1'
#
loop_
_entity.id
_entity.type
_entity.pdbx_description
1 polymer ?
#
loop_
_entity_poly.entity_id
_entity_poly.type
_entity_poly.pdbx_seq_one_letter_code
_entity_poly.pdbx_strand_id
1 'polypeptide(L)' 'VRQTLSRHRPQTLGQASRMSGVTPAAISLLLVHLKKAPFAGFLVPAEASGAAEVIATPLADVA' A
#
# COMPACT_ATOMS: atom_id res chain seq x y z
N VAL A 1 9.03 14.65 -4.60
CA VAL A 1 9.26 13.76 -3.44
C VAL A 1 10.53 14.09 -2.64
N ARG A 2 11.76 13.93 -3.17
CA ARG A 2 13.01 14.13 -2.38
C ARG A 2 13.08 15.48 -1.68
N GLN A 3 12.77 16.56 -2.39
CA GLN A 3 12.75 17.92 -1.82
C GLN A 3 11.75 18.04 -0.66
N THR A 4 10.52 17.52 -0.85
CA THR A 4 9.46 17.50 0.17
C THR A 4 9.89 16.75 1.43
N LEU A 5 10.37 15.51 1.28
CA LEU A 5 10.83 14.69 2.42
C LEU A 5 12.06 15.31 3.12
N SER A 6 12.95 15.95 2.36
CA SER A 6 14.13 16.62 2.91
C SER A 6 13.78 17.87 3.72
N ARG A 7 12.73 18.59 3.31
CA ARG A 7 12.22 19.79 4.01
C ARG A 7 11.42 19.43 5.26
N HIS A 8 10.49 18.48 5.16
CA HIS A 8 9.59 18.17 6.26
C HIS A 8 10.14 17.12 7.22
N ARG A 9 11.15 16.33 6.83
CA ARG A 9 11.82 15.30 7.67
C ARG A 9 10.84 14.50 8.54
N PRO A 10 9.84 13.83 7.93
CA PRO A 10 8.83 13.10 8.69
C PRO A 10 9.47 11.99 9.51
N GLN A 11 9.06 11.86 10.77
CA GLN A 11 9.59 10.85 11.68
C GLN A 11 9.11 9.43 11.35
N THR A 12 7.98 9.31 10.64
CA THR A 12 7.39 8.02 10.28
C THR A 12 6.94 8.00 8.82
N LEU A 13 6.87 6.79 8.25
CA LEU A 13 6.36 6.59 6.89
C LEU A 13 4.87 6.95 6.76
N GLY A 14 4.10 6.79 7.84
CA GLY A 14 2.69 7.21 7.87
C GLY A 14 2.52 8.72 7.70
N GLN A 15 3.44 9.51 8.28
CA GLN A 15 3.47 10.96 8.07
C GLN A 15 3.89 11.31 6.64
N ALA A 16 4.92 10.65 6.11
CA ALA A 16 5.37 10.85 4.73
C ALA A 16 4.28 10.54 3.70
N SER A 17 3.51 9.46 3.90
CA SER A 17 2.45 9.00 2.99
C SER A 17 1.33 10.03 2.81
N ARG A 18 1.08 10.85 3.83
CA ARG A 18 0.04 11.88 3.81
C ARG A 18 0.51 13.22 3.23
N MET A 19 1.80 13.36 2.89
CA MET A 19 2.33 14.61 2.35
C MET A 19 1.93 14.80 0.88
N SER A 20 1.60 16.05 0.53
CA SER A 20 1.28 16.40 -0.84
C SER A 20 2.46 16.10 -1.78
N GLY A 21 2.15 15.42 -2.89
CA GLY A 21 3.15 14.99 -3.88
C GLY A 21 4.00 13.80 -3.45
N VAL A 22 3.63 13.08 -2.38
CA VAL A 22 4.18 11.74 -2.05
C VAL A 22 3.19 10.68 -2.55
N THR A 23 3.70 9.66 -3.24
CA THR A 23 2.88 8.58 -3.82
C THR A 23 3.11 7.26 -3.07
N PRO A 24 2.16 6.31 -3.11
CA PRO A 24 2.34 4.98 -2.53
C PRO A 24 3.57 4.23 -3.10
N ALA A 25 3.87 4.42 -4.38
CA ALA A 25 5.09 3.86 -5.00
C ALA A 25 6.37 4.47 -4.41
N ALA A 26 6.38 5.78 -4.13
CA ALA A 26 7.52 6.43 -3.48
C ALA A 26 7.75 5.91 -2.04
N ILE A 27 6.68 5.61 -1.30
CA ILE A 27 6.77 4.96 0.01
C ILE A 27 7.38 3.56 -0.10
N SER A 28 7.00 2.81 -1.13
CA SER A 28 7.57 1.48 -1.41
C SER A 28 9.08 1.56 -1.69
N LEU A 29 9.52 2.52 -2.50
CA LEU A 29 10.94 2.77 -2.75
C LEU A 29 11.68 3.21 -1.49
N LEU A 30 11.06 4.03 -0.66
CA LEU A 30 11.63 4.47 0.62
C LEU A 30 11.83 3.28 1.56
N LEU A 31 10.89 2.33 1.61
CA LEU A 31 11.03 1.09 2.38
C LEU A 31 12.23 0.25 1.92
N VAL A 32 12.46 0.11 0.61
CA VAL A 32 13.63 -0.58 0.06
C VAL A 32 14.93 0.18 0.37
N HIS A 33 14.90 1.50 0.36
CA HIS A 33 16.08 2.32 0.64
C HIS A 33 16.44 2.32 2.14
N LEU A 34 15.44 2.22 3.02
CA LEU A 34 15.61 2.18 4.47
C LEU A 34 15.86 0.75 5.00
N LYS A 35 15.44 -0.29 4.26
CA LYS A 35 15.48 -1.69 4.69
C LYS A 35 16.18 -2.55 3.63
N LYS A 36 17.14 -3.38 4.04
CA LYS A 36 17.82 -4.39 3.17
C LYS A 36 16.92 -5.56 2.72
N ALA A 37 15.59 -5.40 2.68
CA ALA A 37 14.66 -6.45 2.28
C ALA A 37 13.61 -5.92 1.29
N PRO A 38 13.28 -6.68 0.22
CA PRO A 38 12.34 -6.23 -0.79
C PRO A 38 10.92 -6.12 -0.22
N PHE A 39 10.31 -4.93 -0.36
CA PHE A 39 8.90 -4.71 -0.02
C PHE A 39 8.01 -5.00 -1.23
N ALA A 40 7.25 -6.09 -1.18
CA ALA A 40 6.38 -6.56 -2.27
C ALA A 40 4.92 -6.05 -2.19
N GLY A 41 4.61 -5.17 -1.22
CA GLY A 41 3.23 -4.88 -0.83
C GLY A 41 2.40 -3.99 -1.77
N PHE A 42 2.95 -3.49 -2.88
CA PHE A 42 2.22 -2.62 -3.84
C PHE A 42 2.20 -3.16 -5.28
N LEU A 43 2.81 -4.32 -5.53
CA LEU A 43 2.60 -5.02 -6.80
C LEU A 43 1.20 -5.64 -6.74
N VAL A 44 0.20 -4.87 -7.16
CA VAL A 44 -1.16 -5.36 -7.36
C VAL A 44 -1.07 -6.46 -8.44
N PRO A 45 -1.39 -7.73 -8.14
CA PRO A 45 -1.56 -8.72 -9.19
C PRO A 45 -2.68 -8.20 -10.11
N ALA A 46 -2.49 -8.29 -11.42
CA ALA A 46 -3.36 -7.71 -12.45
C ALA A 46 -4.85 -8.13 -12.36
N GLU A 47 -5.17 -9.09 -11.49
CA GLU A 47 -6.47 -9.71 -11.23
C GLU A 47 -7.38 -8.96 -10.25
N ALA A 48 -7.00 -7.77 -9.75
CA ALA A 48 -7.79 -7.03 -8.75
C ALA A 48 -8.54 -5.82 -9.32
N SER A 49 -8.93 -5.88 -10.60
CA SER A 49 -9.79 -4.88 -11.23
C SER A 49 -10.98 -5.57 -11.92
N GLY A 50 -12.02 -5.89 -11.15
CA GLY A 50 -13.32 -6.29 -11.70
C GLY A 50 -14.19 -7.12 -10.76
N ALA A 51 -15.45 -6.68 -10.60
CA ALA A 51 -16.63 -7.40 -10.06
C ALA A 51 -16.55 -7.81 -8.57
N ALA A 52 -17.17 -7.15 -7.59
CA ALA A 52 -18.56 -6.66 -7.50
C ALA A 52 -19.61 -7.67 -7.98
N GLU A 53 -20.50 -8.01 -7.05
CA GLU A 53 -21.76 -8.75 -7.17
C GLU A 53 -21.68 -10.30 -7.05
N VAL A 54 -22.05 -10.87 -5.88
CA VAL A 54 -23.43 -11.27 -5.47
C VAL A 54 -23.63 -12.75 -5.86
N ILE A 55 -24.02 -13.69 -4.99
CA ILE A 55 -25.18 -13.75 -4.11
C ILE A 55 -24.84 -14.69 -2.93
N ALA A 56 -25.26 -14.28 -1.73
CA ALA A 56 -25.51 -15.15 -0.58
C ALA A 56 -26.33 -16.40 -0.97
N THR A 57 -26.21 -17.56 -0.34
CA THR A 57 -26.54 -17.77 1.06
C THR A 57 -26.04 -19.15 1.52
N PRO A 58 -25.78 -19.29 2.83
CA PRO A 58 -25.34 -20.52 3.48
C PRO A 58 -26.55 -21.41 3.83
N LEU A 59 -26.26 -22.57 4.44
CA LEU A 59 -27.11 -23.36 5.35
C LEU A 59 -27.54 -24.74 4.80
N ALA A 60 -26.70 -25.74 5.09
CA ALA A 60 -27.02 -27.14 5.38
C ALA A 60 -25.64 -27.85 5.49
N ASP A 61 -25.26 -28.60 6.49
CA ASP A 61 -26.02 -29.25 7.53
C ASP A 61 -25.03 -29.62 8.65
N VAL A 62 -25.49 -29.44 9.88
CA VAL A 62 -24.84 -29.92 11.09
C VAL A 62 -24.89 -31.45 11.09
N ALA A 63 -23.73 -32.11 11.17
CA ALA A 63 -23.56 -33.44 11.77
C ALA A 63 -22.08 -33.65 12.15
#